data_AF-A0A139NN07-F1
#
_entry.id   AF-A0A139NN07-F1
#
_cell.length_a   1.000
_cell.length_b   1.000
_cell.length_c   1.000
_cell.angle_alpha   90.00
_cell.angle_beta   90.00
_cell.angle_gamma   90.00
#
_symmetry.space_group_name_H-M   'P 1'
#
loop_
_entity.id
_entity.type
_entity.pdbx_description
1 polymer ?
#
loop_
_entity_poly.entity_id
_entity_poly.type
_entity_poly.pdbx_seq_one_letter_code
_entity_poly.pdbx_strand_id
1 'polypeptide(L)'
;MKKPVIGITGNERPNPEAEFAIMSYTAKGFVDGISRSGGIPLILPIGDEEMAKQYISLIDKLIITGGQNVDPQFYGEKKPSKVMTIY
;
A
#
# COMPACT_ATOMS: atom_id res chain seq x y z
N MET A 1 6.53 16.87 -22.22
CA MET A 1 6.23 17.04 -20.77
C MET A 1 6.77 15.83 -20.02
N LYS A 2 7.32 16.02 -18.81
CA LYS A 2 7.77 14.90 -17.96
C LYS A 2 6.54 14.13 -17.47
N LYS A 3 6.53 12.80 -17.61
CA LYS A 3 5.45 11.97 -17.05
C LYS A 3 5.55 11.99 -15.52
N PRO A 4 4.45 12.24 -14.78
CA PRO A 4 4.50 12.23 -13.32
C PRO A 4 4.72 10.81 -12.79
N VAL A 5 5.61 10.66 -11.81
CA VAL A 5 5.83 9.43 -11.05
C VAL A 5 4.82 9.38 -9.91
N ILE A 6 4.00 8.34 -9.90
CA ILE A 6 2.93 8.16 -8.91
C ILE A 6 3.27 6.95 -8.05
N GLY A 7 3.58 7.21 -6.79
CA GLY A 7 3.79 6.19 -5.76
C GLY A 7 2.47 5.51 -5.39
N ILE A 8 2.49 4.20 -5.24
CA ILE A 8 1.35 3.38 -4.83
C ILE A 8 1.80 2.61 -3.59
N THR A 9 1.12 2.80 -2.46
CA THR A 9 1.43 2.00 -1.26
C THR A 9 1.15 0.52 -1.52
N GLY A 10 2.12 -0.32 -1.17
CA GLY A 10 2.00 -1.76 -1.17
C GLY A 10 1.34 -2.28 0.10
N ASN A 11 0.88 -3.52 0.04
CA ASN A 11 0.43 -4.34 1.15
C ASN A 11 1.26 -5.63 1.19
N GLU A 12 1.15 -6.37 2.29
CA GLU A 12 1.78 -7.67 2.45
C GLU A 12 0.74 -8.77 2.61
N ARG A 13 1.05 -9.95 2.08
CA ARG A 13 0.30 -11.18 2.32
C ARG A 13 1.23 -12.39 2.25
N PRO A 14 0.87 -13.53 2.90
CA PRO A 14 1.58 -14.79 2.67
C PRO A 14 1.59 -15.16 1.19
N ASN A 15 2.69 -15.74 0.72
CA ASN A 15 2.76 -16.31 -0.62
C ASN A 15 1.91 -17.59 -0.66
N PRO A 16 0.92 -17.70 -1.57
CA PRO A 16 0.08 -18.89 -1.69
C PRO A 16 0.85 -20.15 -2.09
N GLU A 17 2.03 -20.01 -2.70
CA GLU A 17 2.87 -21.14 -3.15
C GLU A 17 4.02 -21.44 -2.17
N ALA A 18 4.27 -20.56 -1.20
CA ALA A 18 5.36 -20.70 -0.23
C ALA A 18 5.00 -19.99 1.07
N GLU A 19 4.31 -20.67 2.00
CA GLU A 19 3.74 -20.06 3.20
C GLU A 19 4.76 -19.31 4.09
N PHE A 20 6.05 -19.67 4.02
CA PHE A 20 7.14 -18.99 4.74
C PHE A 20 7.57 -17.65 4.11
N ALA A 21 7.14 -17.36 2.88
CA ALA A 21 7.48 -16.15 2.16
C ALA A 21 6.35 -15.12 2.25
N ILE A 22 6.70 -13.87 2.52
CA ILE A 22 5.78 -12.73 2.46
C ILE A 22 5.92 -12.06 1.10
N MET A 23 4.79 -11.79 0.44
CA MET A 23 4.74 -11.03 -0.80
C MET A 23 4.29 -9.60 -0.55
N SER A 24 5.11 -8.64 -0.99
CA SER A 24 4.67 -7.28 -1.22
C SER A 24 3.83 -7.21 -2.51
N TYR A 25 2.67 -6.55 -2.46
CA TYR A 25 1.77 -6.44 -3.60
C TYR A 25 0.94 -5.15 -3.60
N THR A 26 0.35 -4.82 -4.74
CA THR A 26 -0.74 -3.84 -4.84
C THR A 26 -1.75 -4.30 -5.88
N ALA A 27 -2.99 -3.79 -5.83
CA ALA A 27 -4.00 -4.14 -6.81
C ALA A 27 -3.60 -3.59 -8.20
N LYS A 28 -3.61 -4.47 -9.22
CA LYS A 28 -3.20 -4.13 -10.59
C LYS A 28 -3.99 -2.94 -11.19
N GLY A 29 -5.23 -2.72 -10.75
CA GLY A 29 -6.05 -1.60 -11.18
C GLY A 29 -5.39 -0.22 -10.97
N PHE A 30 -4.62 -0.04 -9.89
CA PHE A 30 -3.88 1.20 -9.66
C PHE A 30 -2.77 1.40 -10.69
N VAL A 31 -1.96 0.35 -10.91
CA VAL A 31 -0.86 0.35 -11.88
C VAL A 31 -1.39 0.66 -13.29
N ASP A 32 -2.46 -0.02 -13.69
CA ASP A 32 -3.04 0.15 -15.02
C ASP A 32 -3.72 1.51 -15.17
N GLY A 33 -4.41 1.99 -14.14
CA GLY A 33 -5.06 3.31 -14.14
C GLY A 33 -4.07 4.45 -14.32
N ILE A 34 -2.95 4.41 -13.58
CA ILE A 34 -1.86 5.38 -13.73
C ILE A 34 -1.25 5.31 -15.14
N SER A 35 -0.96 4.10 -15.61
CA SER A 35 -0.32 3.90 -16.92
C SER A 35 -1.20 4.42 -18.06
N ARG A 36 -2.51 4.12 -18.04
CA ARG A 36 -3.48 4.63 -19.02
C ARG A 36 -3.65 6.14 -18.97
N SER A 37 -3.41 6.75 -17.81
CA SER A 37 -3.47 8.21 -17.62
C SER A 37 -2.15 8.91 -17.99
N GLY A 38 -1.16 8.18 -18.49
CA GLY A 38 0.13 8.73 -18.92
C GLY A 38 1.16 8.96 -17.80
N GLY A 39 0.89 8.49 -16.58
CA GLY A 39 1.84 8.53 -15.46
C GLY A 39 2.78 7.32 -15.42
N ILE A 40 3.76 7.36 -14.51
CA ILE A 40 4.70 6.26 -14.22
C ILE A 40 4.31 5.68 -12.86
N PRO A 41 3.80 4.44 -12.77
CA PRO A 41 3.49 3.82 -11.48
C PRO A 41 4.77 3.33 -10.78
N LEU A 42 4.90 3.61 -9.48
CA LEU A 42 5.96 3.09 -8.62
C LEU A 42 5.36 2.44 -7.37
N ILE A 43 5.57 1.13 -7.18
CA ILE A 43 5.07 0.42 -6.00
C ILE A 43 6.02 0.66 -4.84
N LEU A 44 5.48 1.12 -3.71
CA LEU A 44 6.22 1.42 -2.48
C LEU A 44 5.93 0.31 -1.46
N PRO A 45 6.89 -0.60 -1.18
CA PRO A 45 6.66 -1.69 -0.22
C PRO A 45 6.53 -1.14 1.21
N ILE A 46 6.06 -2.00 2.12
CA ILE A 46 6.05 -1.68 3.55
C ILE A 46 7.50 -1.53 4.02
N GLY A 47 7.78 -0.48 4.78
CA GLY A 47 9.11 -0.15 5.27
C GLY A 47 9.03 0.71 6.52
N ASP A 48 10.20 1.17 6.97
CA ASP A 48 10.31 2.06 8.11
C ASP A 48 10.15 3.55 7.73
N GLU A 49 10.28 4.43 8.73
CA GLU A 49 10.15 5.88 8.55
C GLU A 49 11.22 6.47 7.63
N GLU A 50 12.45 5.93 7.64
CA GLU A 50 13.53 6.43 6.78
C GLU A 50 13.27 6.08 5.32
N MET A 51 12.84 4.83 5.06
CA MET A 51 12.38 4.41 3.74
C MET A 51 11.21 5.25 3.26
N ALA A 52 10.23 5.54 4.12
CA ALA A 52 9.10 6.39 3.77
C ALA A 52 9.55 7.79 3.31
N LYS A 53 10.48 8.43 4.04
CA LYS A 53 11.06 9.73 3.64
C LYS A 53 11.73 9.65 2.27
N GLN A 54 12.50 8.60 2.02
CA GLN A 54 13.14 8.37 0.72
C GLN A 54 12.10 8.16 -0.39
N TYR A 55 11.07 7.34 -0.17
CA TYR A 55 10.02 7.10 -1.15
C TYR A 55 9.27 8.37 -1.55
N ILE A 56 8.93 9.23 -0.58
CA ILE A 56 8.27 10.51 -0.88
C ILE A 56 9.14 11.42 -1.74
N SER A 57 10.47 11.37 -1.58
CA SER A 57 11.38 12.16 -2.44
C SER A 57 11.46 11.67 -3.89
N LEU A 58 11.05 10.44 -4.17
CA LEU A 58 11.12 9.82 -5.51
C LEU A 58 9.86 10.03 -6.35
N ILE A 59 8.75 10.47 -5.75
CA ILE A 59 7.43 10.50 -6.38
C ILE A 59 6.87 11.93 -6.47
N ASP A 60 6.08 12.20 -7.50
CA ASP A 60 5.37 13.48 -7.65
C ASP A 60 4.01 13.47 -6.93
N LYS A 61 3.41 12.27 -6.78
CA LYS A 61 2.10 12.04 -6.17
C LYS A 61 2.06 10.69 -5.47
N LEU A 62 1.22 10.57 -4.46
CA LEU A 62 1.01 9.34 -3.69
C LEU A 62 -0.44 8.89 -3.79
N ILE A 63 -0.65 7.60 -4.04
CA ILE A 63 -1.90 6.88 -3.84
C ILE A 63 -1.73 5.99 -2.61
N ILE A 64 -2.56 6.24 -1.60
CA ILE A 64 -2.70 5.36 -0.44
C ILE A 64 -3.78 4.35 -0.78
N THR A 65 -3.37 3.10 -0.96
CA THR A 65 -4.29 1.99 -1.27
C THR A 65 -5.05 1.58 -0.01
N GLY A 66 -6.29 1.12 -0.19
CA GLY A 66 -7.03 0.45 0.89
C GLY A 66 -6.36 -0.88 1.27
N GLY A 67 -6.76 -1.44 2.41
CA GLY A 67 -6.17 -2.66 2.94
C GLY A 67 -6.90 -3.18 4.17
N GLN A 68 -6.14 -3.78 5.08
CA GLN A 68 -6.66 -4.22 6.37
C GLN A 68 -7.11 -3.04 7.24
N ASN A 69 -7.90 -3.34 8.27
CA ASN A 69 -8.32 -2.34 9.23
C ASN A 69 -7.12 -1.70 9.93
N VAL A 70 -7.13 -0.38 10.07
CA VAL A 70 -6.16 0.35 10.89
C VAL A 70 -6.32 -0.10 12.33
N ASP A 71 -5.21 -0.31 13.04
CA ASP A 71 -5.28 -0.65 14.45
C ASP A 71 -5.96 0.51 15.23
N PRO A 72 -7.01 0.22 16.02
CA PRO A 72 -7.73 1.22 16.84
C PRO A 72 -6.85 2.16 17.64
N GLN A 73 -5.67 1.70 18.07
CA GLN A 73 -4.72 2.54 18.80
C GLN A 73 -4.31 3.80 18.03
N PHE A 74 -4.29 3.76 16.69
CA PHE A 74 -3.89 4.88 15.85
C PHE A 74 -4.97 5.96 15.70
N TYR A 75 -6.21 5.69 16.13
CA TYR A 75 -7.31 6.66 16.12
C TYR A 75 -8.01 6.77 17.49
N GLY A 76 -7.32 6.36 18.56
CA GLY A 76 -7.76 6.58 19.95
C GLY A 76 -8.84 5.62 20.46
N GLU A 77 -9.13 4.54 19.73
CA GLU A 77 -10.09 3.53 20.13
C GLU A 77 -9.44 2.28 20.72
N LYS A 78 -10.20 1.53 21.53
CA LYS A 78 -9.78 0.22 22.03
C LYS A 78 -10.18 -0.87 21.03
N LYS A 79 -9.33 -1.88 20.87
CA LYS A 79 -9.71 -3.10 20.14
C LYS A 79 -10.99 -3.68 20.75
N PRO A 80 -12.07 -3.87 19.96
CA PRO A 80 -13.29 -4.47 20.48
C PRO A 80 -12.99 -5.89 20.97
N SER A 81 -13.53 -6.25 22.13
CA SER A 81 -13.32 -7.56 22.77
C SER A 81 -13.91 -8.74 21.98
N LYS A 82 -14.72 -8.45 20.96
CA LYS A 82 -15.21 -9.40 19.97
C LYS A 82 -15.11 -8.76 18.58
N VAL A 83 -14.32 -9.36 17.70
CA VAL A 83 -14.41 -9.08 16.26
C VAL A 83 -15.63 -9.84 15.77
N MET A 84 -16.74 -9.13 15.53
CA MET A 84 -17.90 -9.74 14.86
C MET A 84 -17.62 -9.71 13.36
N THR A 85 -17.11 -10.80 12.81
CA THR A 85 -17.02 -10.98 11.36
C THR A 85 -18.43 -11.14 10.82
N ILE A 86 -18.95 -10.09 10.19
CA ILE A 86 -20.22 -10.14 9.48
C ILE A 86 -19.92 -10.76 8.12
N TYR A 87 -20.47 -11.95 7.85
CA TYR A 87 -20.50 -12.56 6.51
C TYR A 87 -21.69 -12.04 5.72
#